data_AF-A0A3A9AIX5-F1
#
_entry.id   AF-A0A3A9AIX5-F1
#
_cell.length_a   1.000
_cell.length_b   1.000
_cell.length_c   1.000
_cell.angle_alpha   90.00
_cell.angle_beta   90.00
_cell.angle_gamma   90.00
#
_symmetry.space_group_name_H-M   'P 1'
#
loop_
_entity.id
_entity.type
_entity.pdbx_description
1 polymer ?
#
loop_
_entity_poly.entity_id
_entity_poly.type
_entity_poly.pdbx_seq_one_letter_code
_entity_poly.pdbx_strand_id
1 'polypeptide(L)' 'MFLIILMFSMIAITMSGCVYANNKNWDDMTPEEQEEVRQNFEEERKELEEDFPSDSVEGKFTSYILDKVEEGIED' A
#
# COMPACT_ATOMS: atom_id res chain seq x y z
N MET A 1 29.62 9.03 -15.40
CA MET A 1 29.24 7.90 -14.53
C MET A 1 28.13 8.26 -13.55
N PHE A 2 28.27 9.32 -12.74
CA PHE A 2 27.26 9.72 -11.75
C PHE A 2 25.85 9.94 -12.32
N LEU A 3 25.73 10.67 -13.43
CA LEU A 3 24.46 10.91 -14.11
C LEU A 3 23.78 9.63 -14.62
N ILE A 4 24.57 8.63 -15.01
CA ILE A 4 24.05 7.35 -15.51
C ILE A 4 23.48 6.52 -14.34
N ILE A 5 24.16 6.54 -13.19
CA ILE A 5 23.70 5.87 -11.97
C ILE A 5 22.37 6.49 -11.48
N LEU A 6 22.28 7.82 -11.51
CA LEU A 6 21.04 8.54 -11.14
C LEU A 6 19.86 8.20 -12.04
N MET A 7 20.10 8.08 -13.35
CA MET A 7 19.08 7.69 -14.32
C MET A 7 18.57 6.27 -14.05
N PHE A 8 19.47 5.32 -13.74
CA PHE A 8 19.07 3.95 -13.42
C PHE A 8 18.32 3.84 -12.09
N SER A 9 18.70 4.63 -11.08
CA SER A 9 17.95 4.66 -9.81
C SER A 9 16.54 5.22 -9.98
N MET A 10 16.36 6.26 -10.81
CA MET A 10 15.02 6.77 -11.11
C MET A 10 14.19 5.73 -11.86
N ILE A 11 14.78 5.01 -12.82
CA ILE A 11 14.09 3.93 -13.55
C ILE A 11 13.66 2.80 -12.61
N ALA A 12 14.52 2.40 -11.67
CA ALA A 12 14.20 1.39 -10.66
C ALA A 12 13.05 1.85 -9.74
N ILE A 13 13.06 3.11 -9.29
CA ILE A 13 12.00 3.71 -8.46
C ILE A 13 10.69 3.86 -9.26
N THR A 14 10.75 4.17 -10.55
CA THR A 14 9.55 4.21 -11.42
C THR A 14 9.02 2.81 -11.75
N MET A 15 9.83 1.75 -11.66
CA MET A 15 9.38 0.37 -11.82
C MET A 15 8.86 -0.24 -10.51
N SER A 16 9.29 0.26 -9.34
CA SER A 16 8.58 0.01 -8.08
C SER A 16 7.27 0.81 -7.99
N GLY A 17 7.20 1.99 -8.63
CA GLY A 17 6.04 2.88 -8.63
C GLY A 17 5.05 2.69 -9.80
N CYS A 18 5.43 2.02 -10.87
CA CYS A 18 4.48 1.44 -11.83
C CYS A 18 4.11 0.06 -11.29
N VAL A 19 3.39 0.09 -10.17
CA VAL A 19 2.71 -1.05 -9.56
C VAL A 19 2.08 -1.83 -10.70
N TYR A 20 2.62 -3.02 -10.93
CA TYR A 20 1.94 -4.05 -11.68
C TYR A 20 0.66 -4.27 -10.87
N ALA A 21 -0.43 -3.58 -11.25
CA ALA A 21 -1.77 -3.91 -10.80
C ALA A 21 -2.13 -5.24 -11.47
N ASN A 22 -1.44 -6.30 -11.04
CA ASN A 22 -1.92 -7.63 -11.19
C ASN A 22 -3.20 -7.62 -10.38
N ASN A 23 -4.34 -7.53 -11.06
CA ASN A 23 -5.64 -7.69 -10.42
C ASN A 23 -5.86 -9.18 -10.12
N LYS A 24 -4.85 -9.77 -9.47
CA LYS A 24 -4.82 -11.13 -8.99
C LYS A 24 -5.75 -11.14 -7.80
N ASN A 25 -6.68 -12.09 -7.76
CA ASN A 25 -7.52 -12.23 -6.60
C ASN A 25 -6.62 -12.53 -5.38
N TRP A 26 -7.04 -12.11 -4.20
CA TRP A 26 -6.29 -12.36 -2.96
C TRP A 26 -5.95 -13.86 -2.80
N ASP A 27 -6.91 -14.73 -3.12
CA ASP A 27 -6.76 -16.19 -3.08
C ASP A 27 -5.75 -16.76 -4.07
N ASP A 28 -5.50 -16.05 -5.16
CA ASP A 28 -4.54 -16.48 -6.18
C ASP A 28 -3.11 -16.07 -5.81
N MET A 29 -2.93 -15.12 -4.88
CA MET A 29 -1.63 -14.62 -4.44
C MET A 29 -0.83 -15.68 -3.68
N THR A 30 0.48 -15.68 -3.86
CA THR A 30 1.39 -16.45 -3.01
C THR A 30 1.47 -15.81 -1.62
N PRO A 31 1.89 -16.56 -0.58
CA PRO A 31 2.06 -15.98 0.76
C PRO A 31 3.01 -14.79 0.82
N GLU A 32 4.05 -14.76 -0.04
CA GLU A 32 5.00 -13.64 -0.13
C GLU A 32 4.34 -12.40 -0.76
N GLU A 33 3.53 -12.57 -1.81
CA GLU A 33 2.74 -11.48 -2.42
C GLU A 33 1.71 -10.92 -1.43
N GLN A 34 1.03 -11.78 -0.66
CA GLN A 34 0.07 -11.35 0.36
C GLN A 34 0.75 -10.55 1.48
N GLU A 35 1.95 -10.96 1.89
CA GLU A 35 2.74 -10.26 2.90
C GLU A 35 3.21 -8.88 2.40
N GLU A 36 3.65 -8.77 1.14
CA GLU A 36 3.99 -7.49 0.53
C GLU A 36 2.78 -6.54 0.49
N VAL A 37 1.60 -7.03 0.09
CA VAL A 37 0.36 -6.24 0.10
C VAL A 37 -0.01 -5.81 1.53
N ARG A 38 0.18 -6.69 2.52
CA ARG A 38 -0.10 -6.37 3.93
C ARG A 38 0.83 -5.30 4.47
N GLN A 39 2.12 -5.35 4.12
CA GLN A 39 3.09 -4.32 4.51
C GLN A 39 2.77 -2.96 3.86
N ASN A 40 2.43 -2.96 2.58
CA ASN A 40 2.03 -1.74 1.87
C ASN A 40 0.74 -1.14 2.47
N PHE A 41 -0.25 -1.98 2.79
CA PHE A 41 -1.47 -1.53 3.45
C PHE A 41 -1.19 -0.90 4.82
N GLU A 42 -0.28 -1.49 5.60
CA GLU A 42 0.08 -0.97 6.93
C GLU A 42 0.77 0.40 6.86
N GLU A 43 1.63 0.60 5.86
CA GLU A 43 2.29 1.89 5.60
C GLU A 43 1.25 2.97 5.25
N GLU A 44 0.39 2.69 4.27
CA GLU A 44 -0.67 3.60 3.84
C GLU A 44 -1.68 3.87 4.97
N ARG A 45 -2.03 2.86 5.76
CA ARG A 45 -2.90 3.00 6.94
C ARG A 45 -2.32 4.04 7.90
N LYS A 46 -1.05 3.92 8.22
CA LYS A 46 -0.37 4.80 9.16
C LYS A 46 -0.32 6.23 8.64
N GLU A 47 0.02 6.44 7.36
CA GLU A 47 0.00 7.78 6.76
C GLU A 47 -1.41 8.39 6.83
N LEU A 48 -2.44 7.60 6.53
CA LEU A 48 -3.82 8.06 6.53
C LEU A 48 -4.33 8.38 7.95
N GLU A 49 -3.91 7.63 8.97
CA GLU A 49 -4.22 7.93 10.37
C GLU A 49 -3.48 9.17 10.89
N GLU A 50 -2.27 9.44 10.41
CA GLU A 50 -1.52 10.67 10.71
C GLU A 50 -2.19 11.91 10.08
N ASP A 51 -2.64 11.80 8.82
CA ASP A 51 -3.33 12.87 8.09
C ASP A 51 -4.77 13.10 8.60
N PHE A 52 -5.45 12.03 9.02
CA PHE A 52 -6.83 12.04 9.50
C PHE A 52 -6.93 11.43 10.91
N PRO A 53 -6.50 12.17 11.95
CA PRO A 53 -6.57 11.67 13.31
C PRO A 53 -8.02 11.35 13.72
N SER A 54 -8.20 10.23 14.42
CA SER A 54 -9.49 9.62 14.76
C SER A 54 -10.42 10.48 15.64
N ASP A 55 -9.90 11.58 16.19
CA ASP A 55 -10.69 12.57 16.91
C ASP A 55 -11.56 13.44 15.98
N SER A 56 -11.24 13.46 14.68
CA SER A 56 -12.01 14.17 13.65
C SER A 56 -13.12 13.30 13.05
N VAL A 57 -14.11 13.93 12.39
CA VAL A 57 -15.17 13.19 11.68
C VAL A 57 -14.58 12.46 10.48
N GLU A 58 -13.65 13.11 9.79
CA GLU A 58 -12.88 12.57 8.68
C GLU A 58 -12.04 11.38 9.13
N GLY A 59 -11.34 11.48 10.26
CA GLY A 59 -10.57 10.37 10.83
C GLY A 59 -11.41 9.15 11.20
N LYS A 60 -12.62 9.35 11.73
CA LYS A 60 -13.55 8.23 11.99
C LYS A 60 -14.01 7.54 10.71
N PHE A 61 -14.21 8.31 9.63
CA PHE A 61 -14.56 7.74 8.33
C PHE A 61 -13.38 6.99 7.71
N THR A 62 -12.17 7.52 7.85
CA THR A 62 -10.91 6.85 7.51
C THR A 62 -10.78 5.50 8.22
N SER A 63 -10.91 5.47 9.54
CA SER A 63 -10.85 4.21 10.30
C SER A 63 -11.91 3.20 9.84
N TYR A 64 -13.14 3.65 9.59
CA TYR A 64 -14.20 2.77 9.08
C TYR A 64 -13.86 2.11 7.73
N ILE A 65 -13.21 2.85 6.82
CA ILE A 65 -12.79 2.29 5.53
C ILE A 65 -11.69 1.25 5.73
N LEU A 66 -10.69 1.57 6.57
CA LEU A 66 -9.56 0.68 6.86
C LEU A 66 -10.03 -0.63 7.47
N ASP A 67 -10.94 -0.59 8.45
CA ASP A 67 -11.54 -1.76 9.07
C ASP A 67 -12.23 -2.66 8.02
N LYS A 68 -12.94 -2.07 7.05
CA LYS A 68 -13.63 -2.82 5.99
C LYS A 68 -12.69 -3.48 4.99
N VAL A 69 -11.52 -2.89 4.75
CA VAL A 69 -10.49 -3.50 3.91
C VAL A 69 -9.86 -4.69 4.64
N GLU A 70 -9.58 -4.56 5.94
CA GLU A 70 -9.03 -5.65 6.76
C GLU A 70 -10.01 -6.83 6.84
N GLU A 71 -11.30 -6.59 7.09
CA GLU A 71 -12.35 -7.63 7.08
C GLU A 71 -12.36 -8.41 5.75
N GLY A 72 -12.18 -7.74 4.61
CA GLY A 72 -12.19 -8.38 3.28
C GLY A 72 -10.95 -9.22 2.96
N ILE A 73 -9.89 -9.12 3.77
CA ILE A 73 -8.64 -9.87 3.63
C ILE A 73 -8.63 -11.10 4.56
N GLU A 74 -9.37 -11.05 5.67
CA GLU A 74 -9.45 -12.13 6.66
C GLU A 74 -10.46 -13.24 6.31
N ASP A 75 -11.42 -12.98 5.41
CA ASP A 75 -12.41 -13.95 4.89
C ASP A 75 -11.81 -14.90 3.84
#